data_AF-U7MPQ3-F1
#
_entry.id   AF-U7MPQ3-F1
#
_cell.length_a   1.000
_cell.length_b   1.000
_cell.length_c   1.000
_cell.angle_alpha   90.00
_cell.angle_beta   90.00
_cell.angle_gamma   90.00
#
_symmetry.space_group_name_H-M   'P 1'
#
loop_
_entity.id
_entity.type
_entity.pdbx_description
1 polymer ?
#
loop_
_entity_poly.entity_id
_entity_poly.type
_entity_poly.pdbx_seq_one_letter_code
_entity_poly.pdbx_strand_id
1 'polypeptide(L)'
;MGVVSRPQTVSGMLRDIYTAANEDTARARLDAFKASELGRKYPQSVKVWCDAWDRLVLFLQFPPAARRVLYTTNSIESLNA
;
A
#
# COMPACT_ATOMS: atom_id res chain seq x y z
N MET A 1 -24.54 -2.14 17.43
CA MET A 1 -24.13 -2.71 16.14
C MET A 1 -22.61 -2.57 16.04
N GLY A 2 -21.88 -3.51 16.65
CA GLY A 2 -20.42 -3.46 16.67
C GLY A 2 -19.90 -3.83 15.29
N VAL A 3 -19.31 -2.87 14.59
CA VAL A 3 -18.57 -3.17 13.37
C VAL A 3 -17.46 -4.13 13.75
N VAL A 4 -17.59 -5.41 13.35
CA VAL A 4 -16.50 -6.36 13.48
C VAL A 4 -15.42 -5.88 12.52
N SER A 5 -14.46 -5.13 13.03
CA SER A 5 -13.28 -4.74 12.25
C SER A 5 -12.61 -6.03 11.82
N ARG A 6 -12.68 -6.35 10.52
CA ARG A 6 -12.02 -7.54 9.95
C ARG A 6 -10.57 -7.53 10.41
N PRO A 7 -9.98 -8.69 10.76
CA PRO A 7 -8.59 -8.76 11.18
C PRO A 7 -7.73 -8.11 10.10
N GLN A 8 -6.97 -7.10 10.49
CA GLN A 8 -6.17 -6.33 9.57
C GLN A 8 -5.01 -7.22 9.10
N THR A 9 -4.99 -7.55 7.82
CA THR A 9 -3.94 -8.37 7.21
C THR A 9 -2.88 -7.47 6.60
N VAL A 10 -1.66 -7.98 6.44
CA VAL A 10 -0.58 -7.27 5.72
C VAL A 10 -1.08 -6.84 4.35
N SER A 11 -1.67 -7.75 3.57
CA SER A 11 -2.24 -7.47 2.25
C SER A 11 -3.32 -6.39 2.27
N GLY A 12 -4.14 -6.35 3.33
CA GLY A 12 -5.15 -5.32 3.52
C GLY A 12 -4.56 -3.93 3.76
N MET A 13 -3.54 -3.83 4.61
CA MET A 13 -2.82 -2.56 4.86
C MET A 13 -2.08 -2.09 3.61
N LEU A 14 -1.41 -3.00 2.90
CA LEU A 14 -0.73 -2.67 1.64
C LEU A 14 -1.70 -2.17 0.56
N ARG A 15 -2.89 -2.76 0.49
CA ARG A 15 -3.96 -2.28 -0.40
C ARG A 15 -4.38 -0.86 -0.08
N ASP A 16 -4.48 -0.51 1.20
CA ASP A 16 -4.83 0.84 1.59
C ASP A 16 -3.78 1.86 1.12
N ILE A 17 -2.50 1.50 1.10
CA ILE A 17 -1.41 2.36 0.64
C ILE A 17 -1.56 2.69 -0.85
N TYR A 18 -1.68 1.68 -1.72
CA TYR A 18 -1.71 1.91 -3.18
C TYR A 18 -3.06 2.40 -3.72
N THR A 19 -4.14 2.23 -2.96
CA THR A 19 -5.48 2.75 -3.33
C THR A 19 -5.75 4.15 -2.78
N ALA A 20 -4.76 4.80 -2.15
CA ALA A 20 -4.89 6.15 -1.64
C ALA A 20 -5.28 7.17 -2.71
N ALA A 21 -5.99 8.21 -2.28
CA ALA A 21 -6.44 9.27 -3.17
C ALA A 21 -5.26 10.10 -3.70
N ASN A 22 -4.26 10.34 -2.87
CA ASN A 22 -3.09 11.18 -3.14
C ASN A 22 -1.88 10.69 -2.33
N GLU A 23 -0.73 11.30 -2.60
CA GLU A 23 0.56 10.99 -1.94
C GLU A 23 0.49 11.12 -0.41
N ASP A 24 -0.06 12.21 0.10
CA ASP A 24 -0.13 12.48 1.54
C ASP A 24 -0.92 11.37 2.27
N THR A 25 -2.06 10.99 1.72
CA THR A 25 -2.88 9.89 2.26
C THR A 25 -2.14 8.55 2.18
N ALA A 26 -1.43 8.28 1.08
CA ALA A 26 -0.61 7.07 0.97
C ALA A 26 0.52 7.05 2.02
N ARG A 27 1.09 8.23 2.30
CA ARG A 27 2.22 8.38 3.22
C ARG A 27 1.78 8.11 4.65
N ALA A 28 0.64 8.69 5.04
CA ALA A 28 0.02 8.42 6.34
C ALA A 28 -0.27 6.93 6.54
N ARG A 29 -0.76 6.24 5.50
CA ARG A 29 -1.06 4.79 5.56
C ARG A 29 0.21 3.93 5.62
N LEU A 30 1.27 4.29 4.90
CA LEU A 30 2.55 3.61 4.99
C LEU A 30 3.18 3.78 6.37
N ASP A 31 3.07 4.97 6.97
CA ASP A 31 3.57 5.22 8.32
C ASP A 31 2.78 4.42 9.37
N ALA A 32 1.44 4.39 9.25
CA ALA A 32 0.58 3.55 10.09
C ALA A 32 0.92 2.05 9.95
N PHE A 33 1.17 1.56 8.72
CA PHE A 33 1.64 0.20 8.50
C PHE A 33 2.97 -0.06 9.20
N LYS A 34 3.95 0.84 9.04
CA LYS A 34 5.27 0.76 9.68
C LYS A 34 5.20 0.72 11.21
N ALA A 35 4.31 1.51 11.82
CA ALA A 35 4.11 1.55 13.27
C ALA A 35 3.34 0.34 13.83
N SER A 36 2.56 -0.35 12.99
CA SER A 36 1.73 -1.49 13.39
C SER A 36 2.56 -2.70 13.85
N GLU A 37 1.93 -3.61 14.60
CA GLU A 37 2.54 -4.91 14.94
C GLU A 37 2.95 -5.71 13.70
N LEU A 38 2.19 -5.59 12.61
CA LEU A 38 2.51 -6.24 11.34
C LEU A 38 3.72 -5.61 10.67
N GLY A 39 3.83 -4.28 10.63
CA GLY A 39 5.02 -3.61 10.09
C GLY A 39 6.29 -3.94 10.86
N ARG A 40 6.18 -4.04 12.20
CA ARG A 40 7.28 -4.49 13.06
C ARG A 40 7.63 -5.96 12.84
N LYS A 41 6.64 -6.82 12.61
CA LYS A 41 6.83 -8.25 12.29
C LYS A 41 7.40 -8.48 10.89
N TYR A 42 7.09 -7.61 9.93
CA TYR A 42 7.50 -7.70 8.52
C TYR A 42 8.30 -6.45 8.07
N PRO A 43 9.49 -6.20 8.64
CA PRO A 43 10.27 -5.01 8.34
C PRO A 43 10.78 -4.97 6.88
N GLN A 44 10.96 -6.14 6.25
CA GLN A 44 11.33 -6.21 4.83
C GLN A 44 10.21 -5.68 3.92
N SER A 45 8.94 -5.99 4.22
CA SER A 45 7.81 -5.42 3.47
C SER A 45 7.79 -3.90 3.62
N VAL A 46 7.97 -3.38 4.83
CA VAL A 46 8.07 -1.91 5.03
C VAL A 46 9.20 -1.30 4.20
N LYS A 47 10.37 -1.95 4.18
CA LYS A 47 11.53 -1.46 3.41
C LYS A 47 11.25 -1.41 1.91
N VAL A 48 10.66 -2.46 1.35
CA VAL A 48 10.29 -2.53 -0.07
C VAL A 48 9.36 -1.39 -0.46
N TRP A 49 8.33 -1.11 0.34
CA TRP A 49 7.39 -0.01 0.07
C TRP A 49 8.02 1.37 0.23
N CYS A 50 9.00 1.51 1.13
CA CYS A 50 9.75 2.75 1.29
C CYS A 50 10.71 2.99 0.11
N ASP A 51 11.34 1.93 -0.41
CA ASP A 51 12.24 1.98 -1.57
C ASP A 51 11.48 2.29 -2.86
N ALA A 52 10.32 1.68 -3.04
CA ALA A 52 9.43 1.92 -4.17
C ALA A 52 8.58 3.20 -4.04
N TRP A 53 8.82 4.05 -3.03
CA TRP A 53 7.97 5.20 -2.72
C TRP A 53 7.81 6.17 -3.90
N ASP A 54 8.91 6.53 -4.56
CA ASP A 54 8.89 7.42 -5.73
C ASP A 54 8.01 6.86 -6.86
N ARG A 55 8.16 5.57 -7.17
CA ARG A 55 7.34 4.88 -8.17
C ARG A 55 5.86 4.85 -7.78
N LEU A 56 5.57 4.69 -6.49
CA LEU A 56 4.20 4.75 -5.97
C LEU A 56 3.60 6.15 -6.13
N VAL A 57 4.35 7.20 -5.85
CA VAL A 57 3.89 8.58 -6.05
C VAL A 57 3.54 8.83 -7.51
N LEU A 58 4.40 8.43 -8.45
CA LEU A 58 4.11 8.49 -9.88
C LEU A 58 2.84 7.72 -10.24
N PHE A 59 2.63 6.53 -9.67
CA PHE A 59 1.41 5.74 -9.86
C PHE A 59 0.15 6.47 -9.36
N LEU A 60 0.24 7.18 -8.24
CA LEU A 60 -0.88 7.94 -7.67
C LEU A 60 -1.23 9.19 -8.50
N GLN A 61 -0.36 9.66 -9.39
CA GLN A 61 -0.69 10.77 -10.28
C GLN A 61 -1.67 10.36 -11.40
N PHE A 62 -1.78 9.06 -11.71
CA PHE A 62 -2.76 8.57 -12.67
C PHE A 62 -4.18 8.62 -12.08
N PRO A 63 -5.21 8.97 -12.87
CA PRO A 63 -6.59 8.89 -12.41
C PRO A 63 -6.96 7.43 -12.09
N PRO A 64 -7.89 7.18 -11.14
CA PRO A 64 -8.21 5.83 -10.66
C PRO A 64 -8.66 4.87 -11.77
N ALA A 65 -9.29 5.40 -12.83
CA ALA A 65 -9.65 4.60 -14.02
C ALA A 65 -8.42 4.10 -14.79
N ALA A 66 -7.36 4.92 -14.91
CA ALA A 66 -6.09 4.52 -15.53
C ALA A 66 -5.27 3.59 -14.63
N ARG A 67 -5.36 3.75 -13.31
CA ARG A 67 -4.71 2.83 -12.34
C ARG A 67 -5.22 1.39 -12.51
N ARG A 68 -6.52 1.17 -12.78
CA ARG A 68 -7.08 -0.18 -13.06
C ARG A 68 -6.46 -0.85 -14.30
N VAL A 69 -6.03 -0.08 -15.30
CA VAL A 69 -5.36 -0.61 -16.49
C VAL A 69 -3.90 -0.97 -16.19
N LEU A 70 -3.25 -0.30 -15.25
CA LEU A 70 -1.91 -0.67 -14.80
C LEU A 70 -1.90 -1.95 -13.94
N TYR A 71 -3.04 -2.29 -13.30
CA TYR A 71 -3.19 -3.52 -12.50
C TYR A 71 -3.12 -4.83 -13.28
N THR A 72 -3.30 -4.81 -14.61
CA THR A 72 -3.23 -6.04 -15.42
C THR A 72 -1.81 -6.45 -15.80
N THR A 73 -0.78 -5.70 -15.42
CA THR A 73 0.60 -6.13 -15.62
C THR A 73 1.39 -6.10 -14.31
N ASN A 74 1.24 -7.17 -13.51
CA ASN A 74 2.32 -7.88 -12.82
C ASN A 74 3.36 -7.10 -11.96
N SER A 75 3.21 -5.79 -11.73
CA SER A 75 4.30 -4.94 -11.20
C SER A 75 4.23 -4.76 -9.68
N ILE A 76 3.02 -4.80 -9.10
CA ILE A 76 2.83 -4.71 -7.64
C ILE A 76 3.01 -6.07 -6.97
N GLU A 77 2.69 -7.17 -7.67
CA GLU A 77 2.92 -8.53 -7.19
C GLU A 77 4.41 -8.92 -7.28
N SER A 78 5.13 -8.46 -8.31
CA SER A 78 6.59 -8.63 -8.41
C SER A 78 7.38 -7.88 -7.34
N LEU A 79 6.78 -6.88 -6.67
CA LEU A 79 7.41 -6.19 -5.54
C LEU A 79 7.34 -7.03 -4.25
N ASN A 80 6.58 -8.13 -4.23
CA ASN A 80 6.40 -9.02 -3.07
C ASN A 80 7.14 -10.36 -3.21
N ALA A 81 7.96 -10.52 -4.26
CA ALA A 81 8.74 -11.73 -4.54
C ALA A 81 10.13 -11.68 -3.89
#